data_AF-A0A1Y3NMS9-F1
#
_entry.id   AF-A0A1Y3NMS9-F1
#
_cell.length_a   1.000
_cell.length_b   1.000
_cell.length_c   1.000
_cell.angle_alpha   90.00
_cell.angle_beta   90.00
_cell.angle_gamma   90.00
#
_symmetry.space_group_name_H-M   'P 1'
#
loop_
_entity.id
_entity.type
_entity.pdbx_description
1 polymer ?
#
loop_
_entity_poly.entity_id
_entity_poly.type
_entity_poly.pdbx_seq_one_letter_code
_entity_poly.pdbx_strand_id
1 'polypeptide(L)' 'TNGVIRFIGTTQFASGNWIGIELEKPVGKNNGSINGVEYFSCKPLYGVFVRPAMVKIL' A
#
# COMPACT_ATOMS: atom_id res chain seq x y z
N THR A 1 -5.17 -7.43 -9.88
CA THR A 1 -4.46 -6.28 -10.48
C THR A 1 -3.00 -6.39 -10.14
N ASN A 2 -2.12 -5.88 -11.00
CA ASN A 2 -0.70 -5.76 -10.68
C ASN A 2 -0.42 -4.38 -10.07
N GLY A 3 0.77 -4.23 -9.53
CA GLY A 3 1.24 -2.99 -8.91
C GLY A 3 2.70 -3.08 -8.52
N VAL A 4 3.26 -1.93 -8.15
CA VAL A 4 4.65 -1.79 -7.72
C VAL A 4 4.68 -1.63 -6.20
N ILE A 5 5.55 -2.39 -5.54
CA ILE A 5 5.81 -2.21 -4.11
C ILE A 5 6.47 -0.84 -3.92
N ARG A 6 5.85 0.01 -3.10
CA ARG A 6 6.38 1.34 -2.74
C ARG A 6 6.81 1.42 -1.28
N PHE A 7 6.32 0.52 -0.45
CA PHE A 7 6.62 0.51 0.98
C PHE A 7 6.64 -0.92 1.53
N ILE A 8 7.61 -1.21 2.42
CA ILE A 8 7.64 -2.41 3.25
C ILE A 8 8.05 -1.98 4.66
N GLY A 9 7.22 -2.25 5.66
CA GLY A 9 7.56 -1.90 7.05
C GLY A 9 6.37 -1.91 8.00
N THR A 10 6.62 -1.44 9.21
CA THR A 10 5.59 -1.22 10.25
C THR A 10 4.80 0.06 9.98
N THR A 11 3.56 0.11 10.46
CA THR A 11 2.69 1.29 10.28
C THR A 11 2.07 1.72 11.60
N GLN A 12 1.61 2.97 11.67
CA GLN A 12 0.93 3.50 12.85
C GLN A 12 -0.52 3.01 12.97
N PHE A 13 -1.13 2.59 11.86
CA PHE A 13 -2.55 2.20 11.84
C PHE A 13 -2.79 0.76 12.30
N ALA A 14 -1.79 -0.12 12.24
CA ALA A 14 -1.91 -1.50 12.71
C ALA A 14 -0.54 -2.16 12.89
N SER A 15 -0.44 -3.04 13.89
CA SER A 15 0.80 -3.78 14.19
C SER A 15 1.24 -4.73 13.07
N GLY A 16 2.51 -5.12 13.14
CA GLY A 16 3.16 -6.04 12.19
C GLY A 16 3.59 -5.38 10.89
N ASN A 17 4.21 -6.17 10.02
CA ASN A 17 4.66 -5.67 8.72
C ASN A 17 3.49 -5.55 7.73
N TRP A 18 3.60 -4.52 6.90
CA TRP A 18 2.69 -4.21 5.83
C TRP A 18 3.46 -3.93 4.54
N ILE A 19 2.81 -4.20 3.42
CA ILE A 19 3.29 -3.86 2.09
C ILE A 19 2.35 -2.79 1.52
N GLY A 20 2.92 -1.64 1.20
CA GLY A 20 2.24 -0.57 0.46
C GLY A 20 2.51 -0.75 -1.03
N ILE A 21 1.44 -0.86 -1.82
CA ILE A 21 1.50 -1.12 -3.26
C ILE A 21 0.80 0.02 -3.99
N GLU A 22 1.46 0.58 -4.99
CA GLU A 22 0.82 1.41 -6.01
C GLU A 22 0.30 0.50 -7.12
N LEU A 23 -1.01 0.45 -7.29
CA LEU A 23 -1.71 -0.37 -8.28
C LEU A 23 -1.69 0.33 -9.64
N GLU A 24 -1.81 -0.42 -10.72
CA GLU A 24 -1.88 0.15 -12.08
C GLU A 24 -3.24 0.84 -12.38
N LYS A 25 -4.27 0.57 -11.56
CA LYS A 25 -5.66 1.00 -11.76
C LYS A 25 -6.23 1.61 -10.46
N PRO A 26 -7.26 2.50 -10.54
CA PRO A 26 -7.87 3.18 -9.39
C PRO A 26 -8.80 2.25 -8.58
N VAL A 27 -8.32 1.08 -8.19
CA VAL A 27 -9.07 0.05 -7.42
C VAL A 27 -8.50 -0.18 -6.02
N GLY A 28 -7.58 0.69 -5.61
CA GLY A 28 -7.01 0.76 -4.27
C GLY A 28 -7.92 1.50 -3.29
N LYS A 29 -7.34 1.91 -2.17
CA LYS A 29 -8.07 2.51 -1.03
C LYS A 29 -7.53 3.86 -0.59
N ASN A 30 -6.32 4.20 -0.99
CA ASN A 30 -5.62 5.41 -0.55
C ASN A 30 -4.71 5.97 -1.64
N ASN A 31 -3.99 7.03 -1.30
CA ASN A 31 -2.94 7.66 -2.11
C ASN A 31 -1.53 7.41 -1.53
N GLY A 32 -1.38 6.40 -0.66
CA GLY A 32 -0.17 6.09 0.08
C GLY A 32 -0.08 6.72 1.47
N SER A 33 -1.09 7.51 1.86
CA SER A 33 -1.26 8.04 3.21
C SER A 33 -2.46 7.42 3.93
N ILE A 34 -2.32 7.17 5.24
CA ILE A 34 -3.42 6.69 6.11
C ILE A 34 -3.38 7.51 7.41
N ASN A 35 -4.53 8.07 7.80
CA ASN A 35 -4.71 8.88 9.01
C ASN A 35 -3.71 10.05 9.12
N GLY A 36 -3.43 10.72 7.99
CA GLY A 36 -2.51 11.87 7.95
C GLY A 36 -1.02 11.51 7.92
N VAL A 37 -0.67 10.22 7.99
CA VAL A 37 0.72 9.75 7.87
C VAL A 37 0.96 9.27 6.45
N GLU A 38 1.96 9.84 5.77
CA GLU A 38 2.41 9.41 4.46
C GLU A 38 3.48 8.33 4.58
N TYR A 39 3.29 7.22 3.86
CA TYR A 39 4.26 6.11 3.79
C TYR A 39 4.86 5.99 2.40
N PHE A 40 4.08 6.34 1.37
CA PHE A 40 4.49 6.49 -0.02
C PHE A 40 3.51 7.44 -0.72
N SER A 41 3.81 7.85 -1.95
CA SER A 41 2.95 8.74 -2.74
C SER A 41 2.49 8.05 -4.03
N CYS A 42 1.20 8.16 -4.33
CA CYS A 42 0.60 7.75 -5.60
C CYS A 42 -0.73 8.50 -5.84
N LYS A 43 -1.38 8.25 -6.98
CA LYS A 43 -2.69 8.86 -7.29
C LYS A 43 -3.78 8.40 -6.29
N PRO A 44 -4.81 9.23 -6.02
CA PRO A 44 -5.95 8.81 -5.21
C PRO A 44 -6.58 7.52 -5.73
N LEU A 45 -6.83 6.57 -4.82
CA LEU A 45 -7.36 5.23 -5.10
C LEU A 45 -6.38 4.29 -5.82
N TYR A 46 -5.10 4.60 -5.91
CA TYR A 46 -4.09 3.68 -6.47
C TYR A 46 -3.31 2.94 -5.38
N GLY A 47 -3.27 3.47 -4.16
CA GLY A 47 -2.55 2.87 -3.05
C GLY A 47 -3.37 1.82 -2.31
N VAL A 48 -2.73 0.72 -1.92
CA VAL A 48 -3.29 -0.28 -0.98
C VAL A 48 -2.21 -0.75 -0.01
N PHE A 49 -2.63 -1.03 1.23
CA PHE A 49 -1.82 -1.76 2.19
C PHE A 49 -2.36 -3.17 2.37
N VAL A 50 -1.47 -4.16 2.27
CA VAL A 50 -1.80 -5.58 2.46
C VAL A 50 -0.78 -6.25 3.37
N ARG A 51 -1.15 -7.40 3.93
CA ARG A 51 -0.22 -8.27 4.64
C ARG A 51 0.73 -8.95 3.67
N PRO A 52 2.00 -9.23 4.04
CA PRO A 52 2.94 -9.93 3.18
C PRO A 52 2.39 -11.24 2.58
N ALA A 53 1.62 -12.00 3.36
CA ALA A 53 0.99 -13.25 2.90
C ALA A 53 -0.04 -13.08 1.76
N MET A 54 -0.51 -11.86 1.50
CA MET A 54 -1.51 -11.56 0.46
C MET A 54 -0.88 -11.18 -0.89
N VAL A 55 0.44 -11.11 -0.98
CA VAL A 55 1.16 -10.69 -2.19
C VAL A 55 1.82 -11.89 -2.83
N LYS A 56 1.61 -12.04 -4.14
CA LYS A 56 2.39 -12.94 -4.99
C LYS A 56 3.39 -12.11 -5.78
N ILE A 57 4.68 -12.35 -5.57
CA ILE A 57 5.75 -11.78 -6.40
C ILE A 57 5.81 -12.61 -7.69
N LEU A 58 5.80 -11.93 -8.83
CA LEU A 58 5.88 -12.53 -10.17
C LEU A 58 7.27 -12.31 -10.76
#